data_AF-A0A7T7AM79-F1
#
_entry.id   AF-A0A7T7AM79-F1
#
_cell.length_a   1.000
_cell.length_b   1.000
_cell.length_c   1.000
_cell.angle_alpha   90.00
_cell.angle_beta   90.00
_cell.angle_gamma   90.00
#
_symmetry.space_group_name_H-M   'P 1'
#
loop_
_entity.id
_entity.type
_entity.pdbx_description
1 polymer ?
#
loop_
_entity_poly.entity_id
_entity_poly.type
_entity_poly.pdbx_seq_one_letter_code
_entity_poly.pdbx_strand_id
1 'polypeptide(L)'
;MIFFFIVIMILIIGGYIFAYRAYYKSTNYRDGRVMLVSIPYEHKDDEGIKLITEKSKKVIKIIGIFHNLLMLMYFYGLYFSDFNKYLFNEYFAFTLILILMLPLVVLQVYLNKNHKQIKKIKSDNNWALVTEYEIEVDTRILADNLKGKYNKLLHLSLILTIIIGILSFLLKSKVELFEILVLLLNVNSLNLVMILILKLDNYIKISDDYKENYKANKEKIEYNYNLIYKLILIDFILIFAYIILTYSLGYMNYVFIFLNIFLIILWILFIIVFYKVNKKYEISNNNISKAGDFYDYYGYNNPYDNRAMVNSLVSSAGTEVNRGNIKGKMINLLSSLFLIVILVGSVIFLHDTIYASIDYTIEDNKLEIEVSTFNSTINLKEIDSLEFKEEIDFENAYRIIGNAMENYSAGSYNLKNYGNVTLYSYNYVDSHIVIKAKGKTYIFNEDTNNKTEKLFNKITKYIDK
;
A
#
# COMPACT_ATOMS: atom_id res chain seq x y z
N MET A 1 -4.24 -16.46 -11.93
CA MET A 1 -3.41 -15.25 -12.17
C MET A 1 -4.15 -14.20 -12.99
N ILE A 2 -4.64 -14.51 -14.19
CA ILE A 2 -5.39 -13.59 -15.09
C ILE A 2 -6.54 -12.87 -14.39
N PHE A 3 -7.43 -13.64 -13.75
CA PHE A 3 -8.59 -13.09 -13.05
C PHE A 3 -8.20 -12.10 -11.94
N PHE A 4 -7.17 -12.42 -11.16
CA PHE A 4 -6.66 -11.54 -10.10
C PHE A 4 -6.12 -10.22 -10.68
N PHE A 5 -5.37 -10.31 -11.77
CA PHE A 5 -4.81 -9.14 -12.45
C PHE A 5 -5.90 -8.23 -13.01
N ILE A 6 -6.93 -8.81 -13.62
CA ILE A 6 -8.12 -8.08 -14.11
C ILE A 6 -8.85 -7.40 -12.94
N VAL A 7 -9.03 -8.09 -11.82
CA VAL A 7 -9.68 -7.52 -10.62
C VAL A 7 -8.89 -6.32 -10.09
N ILE A 8 -7.56 -6.45 -9.93
CA ILE A 8 -6.69 -5.35 -9.50
C ILE A 8 -6.77 -4.16 -10.47
N MET A 9 -6.69 -4.43 -11.77
CA MET A 9 -6.82 -3.41 -12.80
C MET A 9 -8.14 -2.66 -12.68
N ILE A 10 -9.27 -3.37 -12.56
CA ILE A 10 -10.61 -2.78 -12.42
C ILE A 10 -10.68 -1.93 -11.14
N LEU A 11 -10.16 -2.41 -10.02
CA LEU A 11 -10.16 -1.68 -8.75
C LEU A 11 -9.35 -0.38 -8.85
N ILE A 12 -8.15 -0.44 -9.44
CA ILE A 12 -7.28 0.72 -9.63
C ILE A 12 -7.94 1.73 -10.55
N ILE A 13 -8.33 1.34 -11.76
CA ILE A 13 -8.98 2.20 -12.76
C ILE A 13 -10.27 2.81 -12.18
N GLY A 14 -11.10 2.00 -11.51
CA GLY A 14 -12.32 2.47 -10.84
C GLY A 14 -12.04 3.53 -9.77
N GLY A 15 -10.98 3.35 -8.97
CA GLY A 15 -10.52 4.32 -7.98
C GLY A 15 -10.13 5.67 -8.61
N TYR A 16 -9.37 5.64 -9.73
CA TYR A 16 -9.00 6.87 -10.45
C TYR A 16 -10.20 7.56 -11.09
N ILE A 17 -11.13 6.82 -11.69
CA ILE A 17 -12.38 7.38 -12.21
C ILE A 17 -13.14 8.12 -11.08
N PHE A 18 -13.21 7.53 -9.89
CA PHE A 18 -13.82 8.17 -8.73
C PHE A 18 -13.07 9.46 -8.32
N ALA A 19 -11.74 9.43 -8.27
CA ALA A 19 -10.91 10.59 -7.96
C ALA A 19 -11.11 11.74 -8.98
N TYR A 20 -11.09 11.46 -10.28
CA TYR A 20 -11.35 12.47 -11.31
C TYR A 20 -12.77 13.04 -11.23
N ARG A 21 -13.76 12.21 -10.89
CA ARG A 21 -15.14 12.66 -10.65
C ARG A 21 -15.23 13.57 -9.42
N ALA A 22 -14.44 13.32 -8.38
CA ALA A 22 -14.33 14.17 -7.19
C ALA A 22 -13.76 15.56 -7.55
N TYR A 23 -12.64 15.61 -8.28
CA TYR A 23 -12.11 16.87 -8.81
C TYR A 23 -13.10 17.59 -9.72
N TYR A 24 -13.77 16.87 -10.63
CA TYR A 24 -14.78 17.46 -11.50
C TYR A 24 -15.92 18.10 -10.71
N LYS A 25 -16.42 17.43 -9.67
CA LYS A 25 -17.49 17.97 -8.81
C LYS A 25 -17.07 19.29 -8.15
N SER A 26 -15.81 19.43 -7.73
CA SER A 26 -15.29 20.64 -7.10
C SER A 26 -15.37 21.88 -8.00
N THR A 27 -15.43 21.71 -9.33
CA THR A 27 -15.56 22.83 -10.29
C THR A 27 -16.98 23.38 -10.41
N ASN A 28 -17.98 22.69 -9.85
CA ASN A 28 -19.37 23.16 -9.86
C ASN A 28 -19.66 23.92 -8.56
N TYR A 29 -20.53 24.92 -8.65
CA TYR A 29 -21.01 25.64 -7.48
C TYR A 29 -21.84 24.70 -6.59
N ARG A 30 -21.42 24.50 -5.33
CA ARG A 30 -22.07 23.65 -4.33
C ARG A 30 -21.81 24.20 -2.92
N ASP A 31 -22.83 24.21 -2.08
CA ASP A 31 -22.75 24.59 -0.67
C ASP A 31 -22.05 25.94 -0.41
N GLY A 32 -22.27 26.93 -1.29
CA GLY A 32 -21.65 28.26 -1.18
C GLY A 32 -20.22 28.34 -1.73
N ARG A 33 -19.77 27.34 -2.50
CA ARG A 33 -18.38 27.22 -2.93
C ARG A 33 -18.22 26.79 -4.37
N VAL A 34 -17.09 27.17 -4.96
CA VAL A 34 -16.60 26.68 -6.24
C VAL A 34 -15.08 26.59 -6.20
N MET A 35 -14.52 25.47 -6.67
CA MET A 35 -13.08 25.16 -6.61
C MET A 35 -12.45 25.44 -5.24
N LEU A 36 -13.15 25.01 -4.17
CA LEU A 36 -12.74 25.17 -2.77
C LEU A 36 -12.68 26.62 -2.25
N VAL A 37 -13.14 27.58 -3.06
CA VAL A 37 -13.29 28.98 -2.66
C VAL A 37 -14.75 29.25 -2.35
N SER A 38 -14.99 29.94 -1.25
CA SER A 38 -16.33 30.28 -0.80
C SER A 38 -16.77 31.58 -1.48
N ILE A 39 -17.85 31.51 -2.28
CA ILE A 39 -18.34 32.58 -3.15
C ILE A 39 -19.81 32.83 -2.83
N PRO A 40 -20.23 34.09 -2.59
CA PRO A 40 -21.64 34.43 -2.38
C PRO A 40 -22.52 33.97 -3.54
N TYR A 41 -23.75 33.58 -3.25
CA TYR A 41 -24.67 33.02 -4.25
C TYR A 41 -24.92 33.96 -5.43
N GLU A 42 -24.95 35.26 -5.16
CA GLU A 42 -25.14 36.33 -6.16
C GLU A 42 -24.02 36.39 -7.19
N HIS A 43 -22.81 35.93 -6.84
CA HIS A 43 -21.62 35.97 -7.69
C HIS A 43 -21.23 34.60 -8.25
N LYS A 44 -22.05 33.56 -8.05
CA LYS A 44 -21.77 32.20 -8.56
C LYS A 44 -21.59 32.15 -10.08
N ASP A 45 -22.18 33.13 -10.77
CA ASP A 45 -22.31 33.21 -12.21
C ASP A 45 -21.35 34.22 -12.87
N ASP A 46 -20.40 34.78 -12.09
CA ASP A 46 -19.35 35.69 -12.57
C ASP A 46 -18.59 35.12 -13.77
N GLU A 47 -18.32 35.95 -14.77
CA GLU A 47 -17.69 35.53 -16.04
C GLU A 47 -16.28 34.99 -15.83
N GLY A 48 -15.50 35.61 -14.94
CA GLY A 48 -14.14 35.16 -14.60
C GLY A 48 -14.15 33.79 -13.94
N ILE A 49 -15.05 33.57 -12.98
CA ILE A 49 -15.25 32.25 -12.35
C ILE A 49 -15.70 31.21 -13.37
N LYS A 50 -16.68 31.52 -14.22
CA LYS A 50 -17.18 30.60 -15.25
C LYS A 50 -16.08 30.17 -16.22
N LEU A 51 -15.28 31.11 -16.71
CA LEU A 51 -14.17 30.82 -17.62
C LEU A 51 -13.14 29.88 -16.99
N ILE A 52 -12.75 30.13 -15.73
CA ILE A 52 -11.79 29.29 -15.01
C ILE A 52 -12.36 27.88 -14.77
N THR A 53 -13.62 27.79 -14.35
CA THR A 53 -14.27 26.51 -14.02
C THR A 53 -14.49 25.65 -15.27
N GLU A 54 -14.96 26.21 -16.38
CA GLU A 54 -15.14 25.48 -17.65
C GLU A 54 -13.80 24.98 -18.22
N LYS A 55 -12.75 25.82 -18.18
CA LYS A 55 -11.40 25.38 -18.56
C LYS A 55 -10.91 24.23 -17.68
N SER A 56 -11.16 24.32 -16.37
CA SER A 56 -10.78 23.27 -15.41
C SER A 56 -11.52 21.96 -15.68
N LYS A 57 -12.83 22.00 -15.95
CA LYS A 57 -13.63 20.83 -16.33
C LYS A 57 -13.06 20.11 -17.56
N LYS A 58 -12.67 20.87 -18.59
CA LYS A 58 -12.08 20.31 -19.81
C LYS A 58 -10.75 19.61 -19.52
N VAL A 59 -9.87 20.26 -18.75
CA VAL A 59 -8.57 19.68 -18.38
C VAL A 59 -8.73 18.41 -17.53
N ILE A 60 -9.62 18.40 -16.53
CA ILE A 60 -9.91 17.21 -15.71
C ILE A 60 -10.37 16.04 -16.59
N LYS A 61 -11.26 16.28 -17.57
CA LYS A 61 -11.73 15.24 -18.48
C LYS A 61 -10.61 14.69 -19.36
N ILE A 62 -9.79 15.56 -19.96
CA ILE A 62 -8.70 15.17 -20.85
C ILE A 62 -7.65 14.34 -20.08
N ILE A 63 -7.16 14.86 -18.95
CA ILE A 63 -6.17 14.16 -18.12
C ILE A 63 -6.75 12.84 -17.59
N GLY A 64 -8.02 12.85 -17.18
CA GLY A 64 -8.72 11.65 -16.72
C GLY A 64 -8.79 10.55 -17.78
N ILE A 65 -9.21 10.88 -19.01
CA ILE A 65 -9.27 9.92 -20.12
C ILE A 65 -7.88 9.41 -20.47
N PHE A 66 -6.91 10.32 -20.65
CA PHE A 66 -5.54 9.96 -21.01
C PHE A 66 -4.89 9.05 -19.97
N HIS A 67 -5.03 9.38 -18.68
CA HIS A 67 -4.48 8.55 -17.60
C HIS A 67 -5.12 7.16 -17.59
N ASN A 68 -6.46 7.05 -17.70
CA ASN A 68 -7.10 5.73 -17.70
C ASN A 68 -6.74 4.88 -18.94
N LEU A 69 -6.55 5.51 -20.11
CA LEU A 69 -6.04 4.83 -21.31
C LEU A 69 -4.59 4.37 -21.11
N LEU A 70 -3.74 5.21 -20.53
CA LEU A 70 -2.35 4.85 -20.22
C LEU A 70 -2.29 3.67 -19.24
N MET A 71 -3.15 3.64 -18.22
CA MET A 71 -3.28 2.51 -17.30
C MET A 71 -3.74 1.23 -18.01
N LEU A 72 -4.74 1.33 -18.90
CA LEU A 72 -5.20 0.19 -19.70
C LEU A 72 -4.10 -0.36 -20.60
N MET A 73 -3.35 0.53 -21.29
CA MET A 73 -2.20 0.14 -22.10
C MET A 73 -1.11 -0.51 -21.26
N TYR A 74 -0.84 0.03 -20.06
CA TYR A 74 0.13 -0.52 -19.12
C TYR A 74 -0.27 -1.93 -18.69
N PHE A 75 -1.50 -2.14 -18.22
CA PHE A 75 -2.00 -3.46 -17.83
C PHE A 75 -2.10 -4.44 -19.00
N TYR A 76 -2.44 -3.97 -20.19
CA TYR A 76 -2.45 -4.80 -21.40
C TYR A 76 -1.04 -5.26 -21.78
N GLY A 77 -0.06 -4.35 -21.75
CA GLY A 77 1.35 -4.66 -22.02
C GLY A 77 1.88 -5.76 -21.11
N LEU A 78 1.61 -5.66 -19.81
CA LEU A 78 2.00 -6.65 -18.79
C LEU A 78 1.47 -8.05 -19.06
N TYR A 79 0.35 -8.17 -19.76
CA TYR A 79 -0.33 -9.45 -19.94
C TYR A 79 -0.10 -10.07 -21.33
N PHE A 80 -0.01 -9.26 -22.39
CA PHE A 80 -0.07 -9.75 -23.77
C PHE A 80 1.22 -9.61 -24.59
N SER A 81 2.25 -8.89 -24.12
CA SER A 81 3.44 -8.65 -24.93
C SER A 81 4.63 -9.53 -24.56
N ASP A 82 5.25 -10.21 -25.54
CA ASP A 82 6.59 -10.81 -25.37
C ASP A 82 7.69 -9.74 -25.14
N PHE A 83 7.34 -8.47 -25.37
CA PHE A 83 8.10 -7.26 -25.01
C PHE A 83 8.33 -7.12 -23.49
N ASN A 84 7.65 -7.94 -22.68
CA ASN A 84 7.70 -7.96 -21.21
C ASN A 84 9.03 -8.44 -20.60
N LYS A 85 9.87 -9.19 -21.32
CA LYS A 85 11.10 -9.74 -20.72
C LYS A 85 12.11 -8.65 -20.34
N TYR A 86 12.31 -7.63 -21.17
CA TYR A 86 13.53 -6.81 -21.13
C TYR A 86 13.42 -5.42 -20.48
N LEU A 87 12.22 -4.83 -20.36
CA LEU A 87 12.05 -3.44 -19.90
C LEU A 87 11.06 -3.28 -18.75
N PHE A 88 10.09 -4.20 -18.66
CA PHE A 88 8.95 -4.04 -17.75
C PHE A 88 9.10 -4.79 -16.43
N ASN A 89 9.82 -5.91 -16.34
CA ASN A 89 9.95 -6.66 -15.06
C ASN A 89 10.87 -5.96 -14.04
N GLU A 90 11.95 -5.34 -14.50
CA GLU A 90 13.00 -4.79 -13.64
C GLU A 90 12.61 -3.44 -13.00
N TYR A 91 11.89 -2.59 -13.74
CA TYR A 91 11.41 -1.29 -13.26
C TYR A 91 9.89 -1.25 -13.03
N PHE A 92 9.23 -2.41 -13.02
CA PHE A 92 7.77 -2.56 -12.97
C PHE A 92 7.12 -1.71 -11.89
N ALA A 93 7.60 -1.86 -10.65
CA ALA A 93 7.01 -1.21 -9.50
C ALA A 93 7.20 0.30 -9.59
N PHE A 94 8.37 0.74 -10.04
CA PHE A 94 8.71 2.16 -10.18
C PHE A 94 7.89 2.85 -11.27
N THR A 95 7.82 2.28 -12.46
CA THR A 95 7.05 2.83 -13.59
C THR A 95 5.55 2.81 -13.28
N LEU A 96 5.04 1.76 -12.62
CA LEU A 96 3.65 1.71 -12.15
C LEU A 96 3.37 2.85 -11.16
N ILE A 97 4.23 3.08 -10.16
CA ILE A 97 4.05 4.17 -9.20
C ILE A 97 4.04 5.53 -9.90
N LEU A 98 4.92 5.75 -10.87
CA LEU A 98 4.95 7.00 -11.65
C LEU A 98 3.65 7.22 -12.43
N ILE A 99 3.16 6.20 -13.14
CA ILE A 99 1.91 6.30 -13.91
C ILE A 99 0.74 6.60 -12.96
N LEU A 100 0.68 5.92 -11.81
CA LEU A 100 -0.35 6.13 -10.79
C LEU A 100 -0.33 7.57 -10.23
N MET A 101 0.84 8.06 -9.80
CA MET A 101 0.93 9.30 -9.02
C MET A 101 1.02 10.57 -9.89
N LEU A 102 1.84 10.55 -10.94
CA LEU A 102 2.24 11.77 -11.65
C LEU A 102 1.05 12.55 -12.25
N PRO A 103 0.08 11.91 -12.93
CA PRO A 103 -1.07 12.64 -13.50
C PRO A 103 -1.94 13.32 -12.43
N LEU A 104 -2.09 12.70 -11.25
CA LEU A 104 -2.82 13.31 -10.14
C LEU A 104 -2.09 14.51 -9.56
N VAL A 105 -0.77 14.43 -9.38
CA VAL A 105 0.05 15.54 -8.88
C VAL A 105 -0.02 16.72 -9.87
N VAL A 106 0.13 16.46 -11.16
CA VAL A 106 0.01 17.49 -12.21
C VAL A 106 -1.36 18.15 -12.17
N LEU A 107 -2.43 17.36 -12.04
CA LEU A 107 -3.78 17.89 -11.93
C LEU A 107 -3.98 18.73 -10.67
N GLN A 108 -3.51 18.28 -9.51
CA GLN A 108 -3.60 19.04 -8.25
C GLN A 108 -2.89 20.39 -8.36
N VAL A 109 -1.67 20.43 -8.90
CA VAL A 109 -0.92 21.68 -9.12
C VAL A 109 -1.69 22.62 -10.03
N TYR A 110 -2.23 22.11 -11.14
CA TYR A 110 -3.03 22.90 -12.08
C TYR A 110 -4.30 23.47 -11.44
N LEU A 111 -5.06 22.64 -10.73
CA LEU A 111 -6.29 23.06 -10.06
C LEU A 111 -6.00 24.05 -8.93
N ASN A 112 -4.89 23.89 -8.21
CA ASN A 112 -4.47 24.83 -7.17
C ASN A 112 -4.13 26.21 -7.74
N LYS A 113 -3.52 26.27 -8.93
CA LYS A 113 -3.29 27.54 -9.63
C LYS A 113 -4.61 28.26 -9.92
N ASN A 114 -5.63 27.53 -10.38
CA ASN A 114 -6.95 28.08 -10.69
C ASN A 114 -7.74 28.47 -9.42
N HIS A 115 -7.62 27.68 -8.35
CA HIS A 115 -8.13 28.04 -7.02
C HIS A 115 -7.59 29.40 -6.55
N LYS A 116 -6.27 29.63 -6.66
CA LYS A 116 -5.65 30.93 -6.32
C LYS A 116 -6.19 32.08 -7.18
N GLN A 117 -6.49 31.85 -8.46
CA GLN A 117 -7.11 32.86 -9.31
C GLN A 117 -8.53 33.23 -8.86
N ILE A 118 -9.35 32.25 -8.50
CA ILE A 118 -10.70 32.51 -7.96
C ILE A 118 -10.62 33.24 -6.61
N LYS A 119 -9.66 32.89 -5.73
CA LYS A 119 -9.41 33.66 -4.49
C LYS A 119 -9.03 35.11 -4.78
N LYS A 120 -8.24 35.35 -5.83
CA LYS A 120 -7.88 36.71 -6.25
C LYS A 120 -9.10 37.49 -6.71
N ILE A 121 -9.93 36.92 -7.59
CA ILE A 121 -11.20 37.56 -8.03
C ILE A 121 -12.09 37.90 -6.84
N LYS A 122 -12.23 36.98 -5.88
CA LYS A 122 -12.98 37.20 -4.64
C LYS A 122 -12.44 38.39 -3.85
N SER A 123 -11.12 38.46 -3.70
CA SER A 123 -10.44 39.53 -2.97
C SER A 123 -10.58 40.88 -3.69
N ASP A 124 -10.36 40.91 -5.01
CA ASP A 124 -10.40 42.13 -5.82
C ASP A 124 -11.81 42.76 -5.81
N ASN A 125 -12.85 41.93 -5.68
CA ASN A 125 -14.25 42.37 -5.62
C ASN A 125 -14.82 42.49 -4.20
N ASN A 126 -14.01 42.34 -3.14
CA ASN A 126 -14.44 42.41 -1.74
C ASN A 126 -15.64 41.51 -1.38
N TRP A 127 -15.68 40.30 -1.96
CA TRP A 127 -16.73 39.32 -1.66
C TRP A 127 -16.48 38.66 -0.30
N ALA A 128 -16.83 39.37 0.79
CA ALA A 128 -16.78 38.84 2.13
C ALA A 128 -17.95 37.88 2.39
N LEU A 129 -17.68 36.77 3.08
CA LEU A 129 -18.73 35.98 3.72
C LEU A 129 -18.90 36.52 5.13
N VAL A 130 -20.06 37.12 5.41
CA VAL A 130 -20.44 37.48 6.78
C VAL A 130 -20.71 36.17 7.51
N THR A 131 -19.75 35.70 8.32
CA THR A 131 -19.98 34.74 9.43
C THR A 131 -18.68 34.56 10.22
N GLU A 132 -18.39 35.46 11.15
CA GLU A 132 -17.43 35.16 12.24
C GLU A 132 -18.01 34.04 13.10
N TYR A 133 -17.23 32.98 13.39
CA TYR A 133 -17.62 31.96 14.37
C TYR A 133 -16.40 31.32 15.05
N GLU A 134 -16.56 31.06 16.34
CA GLU A 134 -15.65 30.37 17.26
C GLU A 134 -15.84 28.84 17.20
N ILE A 135 -14.75 28.08 17.36
CA ILE A 135 -14.78 26.63 17.52
C ILE A 135 -15.13 26.32 18.97
N GLU A 136 -16.34 25.81 19.22
CA GLU A 136 -16.75 25.39 20.55
C GLU A 136 -16.62 23.87 20.73
N VAL A 137 -15.72 23.45 21.62
CA VAL A 137 -15.56 22.06 22.04
C VAL A 137 -16.01 21.94 23.50
N ASP A 138 -16.90 20.99 23.77
CA ASP A 138 -17.25 20.66 25.16
C ASP A 138 -16.10 19.89 25.82
N THR A 139 -15.27 20.62 26.57
CA THR A 139 -14.07 20.09 27.23
C THR A 139 -14.39 19.05 28.30
N ARG A 140 -15.62 19.02 28.84
CA ARG A 140 -16.03 18.05 29.87
C ARG A 140 -16.02 16.62 29.32
N ILE A 141 -16.36 16.43 28.04
CA ILE A 141 -16.37 15.12 27.37
C ILE A 141 -14.94 14.55 27.24
N LEU A 142 -13.92 15.42 27.18
CA LEU A 142 -12.52 14.98 27.11
C LEU A 142 -12.07 14.27 28.39
N ALA A 143 -12.60 14.66 29.55
CA ALA A 143 -12.27 14.04 30.84
C ALA A 143 -12.72 12.57 30.90
N ASP A 144 -13.85 12.24 30.27
CA ASP A 144 -14.43 10.90 30.29
C ASP A 144 -13.73 9.89 29.35
N ASN A 145 -12.80 10.36 28.51
CA ASN A 145 -11.95 9.55 27.63
C ASN A 145 -12.69 8.40 26.90
N LEU A 146 -13.89 8.69 26.36
CA LEU A 146 -14.73 7.68 25.66
C LEU A 146 -13.97 6.89 24.58
N LYS A 147 -13.00 7.53 23.92
CA LYS A 147 -12.17 6.93 22.85
C LYS A 147 -11.11 5.96 23.37
N GLY A 148 -10.82 5.94 24.67
CA GLY A 148 -9.95 4.95 25.30
C GLY A 148 -10.41 3.51 25.05
N LYS A 149 -11.71 3.30 24.79
CA LYS A 149 -12.28 2.00 24.40
C LYS A 149 -11.60 1.39 23.16
N TYR A 150 -11.15 2.21 22.21
CA TYR A 150 -10.48 1.73 21.00
C TYR A 150 -9.13 1.05 21.28
N ASN A 151 -8.50 1.29 22.44
CA ASN A 151 -7.29 0.56 22.86
C ASN A 151 -7.55 -0.94 22.98
N LYS A 152 -8.74 -1.34 23.45
CA LYS A 152 -9.10 -2.75 23.61
C LYS A 152 -9.09 -3.49 22.27
N LEU A 153 -9.48 -2.81 21.19
CA LEU A 153 -9.49 -3.38 19.85
C LEU A 153 -8.09 -3.51 19.26
N LEU A 154 -7.20 -2.57 19.58
CA LEU A 154 -5.80 -2.67 19.20
C LEU A 154 -5.16 -3.91 19.85
N HIS A 155 -5.35 -4.08 21.16
CA HIS A 155 -4.86 -5.25 21.87
C HIS A 155 -5.49 -6.54 21.33
N LEU A 156 -6.81 -6.54 21.05
CA LEU A 156 -7.49 -7.68 20.46
C LEU A 156 -6.88 -8.09 19.11
N SER A 157 -6.67 -7.14 18.20
CA SER A 157 -6.07 -7.41 16.88
C SER A 157 -4.67 -8.02 17.04
N LEU A 158 -3.84 -7.46 17.93
CA LEU A 158 -2.48 -7.96 18.19
C LEU A 158 -2.49 -9.38 18.81
N ILE A 159 -3.35 -9.62 19.78
CA ILE A 159 -3.48 -10.94 20.44
C ILE A 159 -3.91 -12.00 19.42
N LEU A 160 -4.93 -11.72 18.60
CA LEU A 160 -5.38 -12.64 17.56
C LEU A 160 -4.29 -12.93 16.53
N THR A 161 -3.45 -11.93 16.22
CA THR A 161 -2.29 -12.10 15.34
C THR A 161 -1.26 -13.07 15.90
N ILE A 162 -0.92 -12.91 17.18
CA ILE A 162 0.01 -13.80 17.87
C ILE A 162 -0.55 -15.22 17.91
N ILE A 163 -1.83 -15.38 18.25
CA ILE A 163 -2.51 -16.68 18.31
C ILE A 163 -2.47 -17.37 16.95
N ILE A 164 -2.84 -16.68 15.86
CA ILE A 164 -2.79 -17.25 14.52
C ILE A 164 -1.36 -17.59 14.12
N GLY A 165 -0.40 -16.69 14.34
CA GLY A 165 1.01 -16.94 14.02
C GLY A 165 1.56 -18.19 14.71
N ILE A 166 1.25 -18.39 15.99
CA ILE A 166 1.63 -19.59 16.75
C ILE A 166 0.93 -20.83 16.19
N LEU A 167 -0.38 -20.77 15.93
CA LEU A 167 -1.15 -21.88 15.37
C LEU A 167 -0.57 -22.35 14.03
N SER A 168 -0.24 -21.40 13.14
CA SER A 168 0.37 -21.69 11.85
C SER A 168 1.72 -22.39 11.98
N PHE A 169 2.55 -21.96 12.93
CA PHE A 169 3.82 -22.61 13.24
C PHE A 169 3.61 -24.04 13.79
N LEU A 170 2.70 -24.22 14.74
CA LEU A 170 2.44 -25.51 15.39
C LEU A 170 1.86 -26.55 14.42
N LEU A 171 1.00 -26.12 13.49
CA LEU A 171 0.38 -27.02 12.51
C LEU A 171 1.38 -27.56 11.46
N LYS A 172 2.66 -27.12 11.50
CA LYS A 172 3.68 -27.41 10.46
C LYS A 172 3.06 -27.31 9.07
N SER A 173 2.22 -26.29 8.89
CA SER A 173 1.32 -26.28 7.75
C SER A 173 2.15 -26.32 6.47
N LYS A 174 1.68 -27.07 5.47
CA LYS A 174 2.24 -26.98 4.11
C LYS A 174 2.10 -25.56 3.51
N VAL A 175 1.39 -24.67 4.19
CA VAL A 175 1.28 -23.24 3.89
C VAL A 175 2.64 -22.59 4.00
N GLU A 176 3.01 -21.87 2.95
CA GLU A 176 4.18 -21.02 2.99
C GLU A 176 3.98 -20.02 4.12
N LEU A 177 4.84 -20.06 5.14
CA LEU A 177 4.82 -19.14 6.29
C LEU A 177 4.69 -17.68 5.84
N PHE A 178 5.26 -17.37 4.67
CA PHE A 178 5.15 -16.10 3.99
C PHE A 178 3.70 -15.68 3.70
N GLU A 179 2.85 -16.54 3.14
CA GLU A 179 1.45 -16.23 2.81
C GLU A 179 0.64 -15.82 4.05
N ILE A 180 0.83 -16.57 5.15
CA ILE A 180 0.16 -16.29 6.42
C ILE A 180 0.63 -14.96 7.01
N LEU A 181 1.94 -14.69 6.96
CA LEU A 181 2.50 -13.41 7.42
C LEU A 181 1.96 -12.23 6.61
N VAL A 182 1.83 -12.38 5.28
CA VAL A 182 1.26 -11.36 4.40
C VAL A 182 -0.20 -11.07 4.76
N LEU A 183 -1.02 -12.10 4.96
CA LEU A 183 -2.43 -11.93 5.37
C LEU A 183 -2.56 -11.23 6.72
N LEU A 184 -1.77 -11.67 7.71
CA LEU A 184 -1.75 -11.07 9.04
C LEU A 184 -1.30 -9.60 8.98
N LEU A 185 -0.26 -9.28 8.21
CA LEU A 185 0.24 -7.91 8.08
C LEU A 185 -0.80 -7.00 7.42
N ASN A 186 -1.48 -7.47 6.37
CA ASN A 186 -2.53 -6.73 5.67
C ASN A 186 -3.70 -6.39 6.60
N VAL A 187 -4.26 -7.38 7.29
CA VAL A 187 -5.40 -7.17 8.20
C VAL A 187 -5.02 -6.27 9.38
N ASN A 188 -3.84 -6.46 9.98
CA ASN A 188 -3.43 -5.64 11.12
C ASN A 188 -3.13 -4.19 10.73
N SER A 189 -2.49 -3.96 9.59
CA SER A 189 -2.19 -2.60 9.14
C SER A 189 -3.48 -1.80 8.89
N LEU A 190 -4.49 -2.41 8.24
CA LEU A 190 -5.79 -1.77 8.03
C LEU A 190 -6.54 -1.50 9.35
N ASN A 191 -6.58 -2.48 10.25
CA ASN A 191 -7.20 -2.32 11.57
C ASN A 191 -6.52 -1.22 12.39
N LEU A 192 -5.17 -1.18 12.39
CA LEU A 192 -4.39 -0.14 13.07
C LEU A 192 -4.71 1.25 12.51
N VAL A 193 -4.66 1.41 11.19
CA VAL A 193 -4.97 2.69 10.53
C VAL A 193 -6.38 3.16 10.91
N MET A 194 -7.38 2.28 10.88
CA MET A 194 -8.74 2.65 11.27
C MET A 194 -8.86 3.02 12.75
N ILE A 195 -8.23 2.27 13.66
CA ILE A 195 -8.24 2.58 15.09
C ILE A 195 -7.59 3.95 15.34
N LEU A 196 -6.52 4.28 14.61
CA LEU A 196 -5.90 5.60 14.65
C LEU A 196 -6.84 6.69 14.15
N ILE A 197 -7.52 6.48 13.01
CA ILE A 197 -8.52 7.43 12.49
C ILE A 197 -9.62 7.67 13.52
N LEU A 198 -10.16 6.61 14.12
CA LEU A 198 -11.22 6.70 15.15
C LEU A 198 -10.79 7.46 16.41
N LYS A 199 -9.51 7.35 16.78
CA LYS A 199 -8.93 8.09 17.91
C LYS A 199 -8.65 9.56 17.56
N LEU A 200 -8.26 9.83 16.32
CA LEU A 200 -7.96 11.17 15.82
C LEU A 200 -9.23 11.96 15.45
N ASP A 201 -10.35 11.29 15.23
CA ASP A 201 -11.66 11.93 15.05
C ASP A 201 -12.02 12.77 16.27
N ASN A 202 -12.80 13.83 16.09
CA ASN A 202 -13.13 14.77 17.16
C ASN A 202 -14.45 14.40 17.85
N TYR A 203 -14.62 14.89 19.08
CA TYR A 203 -15.95 14.93 19.68
C TYR A 203 -16.77 16.00 18.98
N ILE A 204 -18.05 15.72 18.77
CA ILE A 204 -18.98 16.63 18.09
C ILE A 204 -19.67 17.48 19.15
N LYS A 205 -19.97 18.76 18.87
CA LYS A 205 -20.88 19.58 19.69
C LYS A 205 -22.24 19.66 19.01
N ILE A 206 -23.24 18.99 19.57
CA ILE A 206 -24.60 18.93 19.00
C ILE A 206 -25.56 19.89 19.71
N SER A 207 -25.36 20.09 21.01
CA SER A 207 -26.22 20.86 21.91
C SER A 207 -25.33 21.53 22.97
N ASP A 208 -25.80 22.64 23.54
CA ASP A 208 -25.17 23.27 24.71
C ASP A 208 -25.42 22.46 26.00
N ASP A 209 -26.42 21.57 25.99
CA ASP A 209 -26.62 20.60 27.08
C ASP A 209 -25.54 19.51 27.03
N TYR A 210 -24.74 19.47 28.09
CA TYR A 210 -23.73 18.44 28.32
C TYR A 210 -24.26 17.02 28.14
N LYS A 211 -25.44 16.71 28.70
CA LYS A 211 -25.97 15.34 28.73
C LYS A 211 -26.35 14.86 27.34
N GLU A 212 -26.99 15.73 26.56
CA GLU A 212 -27.38 15.46 25.18
C GLU A 212 -26.14 15.28 24.30
N ASN A 213 -25.17 16.19 24.44
CA ASN A 213 -23.93 16.15 23.69
C ASN A 213 -23.06 14.93 24.04
N TYR A 214 -22.97 14.58 25.32
CA TYR A 214 -22.29 13.38 25.80
C TYR A 214 -22.93 12.11 25.23
N LYS A 215 -24.27 12.01 25.29
CA LYS A 215 -25.02 10.84 24.80
C LYS A 215 -24.76 10.59 23.32
N ALA A 216 -24.83 11.62 22.48
CA ALA A 216 -24.62 11.46 21.04
C ALA A 216 -23.19 11.03 20.69
N ASN A 217 -22.18 11.62 21.35
CA ASN A 217 -20.79 11.21 21.17
C ASN A 217 -20.55 9.77 21.62
N LYS A 218 -21.14 9.37 22.75
CA LYS A 218 -21.08 8.00 23.25
C LYS A 218 -21.71 7.02 22.26
N GLU A 219 -22.90 7.31 21.74
CA GLU A 219 -23.58 6.48 20.74
C GLU A 219 -22.77 6.33 19.44
N LYS A 220 -22.20 7.42 18.91
CA LYS A 220 -21.31 7.39 17.74
C LYS A 220 -20.09 6.49 17.99
N ILE A 221 -19.43 6.67 19.14
CA ILE A 221 -18.23 5.91 19.51
C ILE A 221 -18.57 4.43 19.67
N GLU A 222 -19.68 4.10 20.35
CA GLU A 222 -20.11 2.72 20.56
C GLU A 222 -20.48 2.03 19.24
N TYR A 223 -21.16 2.73 18.33
CA TYR A 223 -21.46 2.18 17.01
C TYR A 223 -20.18 1.89 16.24
N ASN A 224 -19.28 2.87 16.13
CA ASN A 224 -18.01 2.70 15.41
C ASN A 224 -17.14 1.60 16.02
N TYR A 225 -17.10 1.52 17.36
CA TYR A 225 -16.44 0.44 18.10
C TYR A 225 -17.01 -0.93 17.72
N ASN A 226 -18.33 -1.07 17.70
CA ASN A 226 -18.97 -2.35 17.36
C ASN A 226 -18.77 -2.72 15.90
N LEU A 227 -18.74 -1.74 15.00
CA LEU A 227 -18.52 -1.97 13.57
C LEU A 227 -17.10 -2.51 13.32
N ILE A 228 -16.06 -1.86 13.85
CA ILE A 228 -14.67 -2.30 13.69
C ILE A 228 -14.40 -3.61 14.45
N TYR A 229 -15.03 -3.81 15.62
CA TYR A 229 -14.92 -5.08 16.37
C TYR A 229 -15.41 -6.27 15.53
N LYS A 230 -16.57 -6.13 14.87
CA LYS A 230 -17.11 -7.16 13.98
C LYS A 230 -16.19 -7.42 12.79
N LEU A 231 -15.61 -6.38 12.21
CA LEU A 231 -14.67 -6.51 11.10
C LEU A 231 -13.42 -7.29 11.51
N ILE A 232 -12.79 -6.91 12.64
CA ILE A 232 -11.65 -7.63 13.21
C ILE A 232 -12.00 -9.12 13.36
N LEU A 233 -13.13 -9.45 13.98
CA LEU A 233 -13.53 -10.86 14.13
C LEU A 233 -13.71 -11.59 12.80
N ILE A 234 -14.37 -10.96 11.82
CA ILE A 234 -14.58 -11.56 10.49
C ILE A 234 -13.24 -11.81 9.79
N ASP A 235 -12.32 -10.84 9.81
CA ASP A 235 -11.00 -10.96 9.19
C ASP A 235 -10.22 -12.14 9.78
N PHE A 236 -10.20 -12.26 11.11
CA PHE A 236 -9.49 -13.35 11.79
C PHE A 236 -10.18 -14.72 11.59
N ILE A 237 -11.51 -14.78 11.51
CA ILE A 237 -12.24 -16.01 11.15
C ILE A 237 -11.87 -16.46 9.74
N LEU A 238 -11.77 -15.53 8.79
CA LEU A 238 -11.41 -15.82 7.41
C LEU A 238 -9.98 -16.34 7.27
N ILE A 239 -9.01 -15.74 7.99
CA ILE A 239 -7.63 -16.24 8.03
C ILE A 239 -7.58 -17.64 8.66
N PHE A 240 -8.32 -17.86 9.75
CA PHE A 240 -8.38 -19.16 10.41
C PHE A 240 -8.99 -20.24 9.49
N ALA A 241 -10.07 -19.91 8.78
CA ALA A 241 -10.68 -20.80 7.79
C ALA A 241 -9.72 -21.13 6.65
N TYR A 242 -8.94 -20.15 6.18
CA TYR A 242 -7.89 -20.37 5.18
C TYR A 242 -6.85 -21.37 5.67
N ILE A 243 -6.31 -21.21 6.88
CA ILE A 243 -5.33 -22.17 7.44
C ILE A 243 -5.90 -23.59 7.46
N ILE A 244 -7.16 -23.77 7.89
CA ILE A 244 -7.81 -25.08 7.91
C ILE A 244 -7.98 -25.65 6.50
N LEU A 245 -8.52 -24.86 5.57
CA LEU A 245 -8.76 -25.29 4.19
C LEU A 245 -7.45 -25.69 3.51
N THR A 246 -6.40 -24.91 3.74
CA THR A 246 -5.08 -25.17 3.17
C THR A 246 -4.45 -26.43 3.78
N TYR A 247 -4.57 -26.63 5.09
CA TYR A 247 -4.12 -27.86 5.76
C TYR A 247 -4.89 -29.11 5.30
N SER A 248 -6.21 -29.01 5.15
CA SER A 248 -7.10 -30.14 4.86
C SER A 248 -7.18 -30.50 3.37
N LEU A 249 -7.14 -29.52 2.47
CA LEU A 249 -7.43 -29.72 1.04
C LEU A 249 -6.22 -29.47 0.11
N GLY A 250 -5.10 -28.94 0.63
CA GLY A 250 -3.88 -28.72 -0.16
C GLY A 250 -3.97 -27.64 -1.24
N TYR A 251 -5.02 -26.82 -1.25
CA TYR A 251 -5.16 -25.68 -2.17
C TYR A 251 -4.51 -24.42 -1.60
N MET A 252 -3.32 -24.09 -2.08
CA MET A 252 -2.52 -22.98 -1.53
C MET A 252 -2.91 -21.64 -2.19
N ASN A 253 -2.68 -21.52 -3.50
CA ASN A 253 -2.58 -20.21 -4.15
C ASN A 253 -3.94 -19.61 -4.54
N TYR A 254 -4.90 -20.42 -5.03
CA TYR A 254 -6.19 -19.90 -5.49
C TYR A 254 -7.09 -19.44 -4.34
N VAL A 255 -7.10 -20.19 -3.23
CA VAL A 255 -7.85 -19.84 -2.02
C VAL A 255 -7.25 -18.59 -1.38
N PHE A 256 -5.91 -18.49 -1.32
CA PHE A 256 -5.20 -17.31 -0.85
C PHE A 256 -5.59 -16.05 -1.64
N ILE A 257 -5.54 -16.12 -2.97
CA ILE A 257 -5.91 -15.02 -3.86
C ILE A 257 -7.38 -14.62 -3.65
N PHE A 258 -8.30 -15.59 -3.63
CA PHE A 258 -9.72 -15.35 -3.43
C PHE A 258 -9.99 -14.67 -2.08
N LEU A 259 -9.34 -15.14 -1.02
CA LEU A 259 -9.47 -14.57 0.32
C LEU A 259 -9.02 -13.10 0.37
N ASN A 260 -7.89 -12.78 -0.26
CA ASN A 260 -7.41 -11.39 -0.32
C ASN A 260 -8.40 -10.47 -1.05
N ILE A 261 -8.96 -10.92 -2.18
CA ILE A 261 -10.01 -10.16 -2.89
C ILE A 261 -11.24 -9.98 -1.98
N PHE A 262 -11.67 -11.04 -1.30
CA PHE A 262 -12.83 -11.02 -0.43
C PHE A 262 -12.64 -10.06 0.77
N LEU A 263 -11.46 -10.08 1.40
CA LEU A 263 -11.08 -9.14 2.45
C LEU A 263 -11.14 -7.68 1.95
N ILE A 264 -10.60 -7.39 0.76
CA ILE A 264 -10.66 -6.04 0.17
C ILE A 264 -12.12 -5.59 -0.03
N ILE A 265 -12.99 -6.46 -0.54
CA ILE A 265 -14.42 -6.16 -0.74
C ILE A 265 -15.10 -5.88 0.60
N LEU A 266 -14.83 -6.70 1.63
CA LEU A 266 -15.36 -6.49 2.98
C LEU A 266 -14.92 -5.13 3.55
N TRP A 267 -13.66 -4.77 3.35
CA TRP A 267 -13.13 -3.48 3.76
C TRP A 267 -13.80 -2.30 3.04
N ILE A 268 -14.06 -2.41 1.74
CA ILE A 268 -14.81 -1.39 0.98
C ILE A 268 -16.24 -1.24 1.52
N LEU A 269 -16.93 -2.36 1.78
CA LEU A 269 -18.28 -2.35 2.35
C LEU A 269 -18.29 -1.72 3.75
N PHE A 270 -17.31 -2.06 4.59
CA PHE A 270 -17.12 -1.45 5.90
C PHE A 270 -16.96 0.06 5.78
N ILE A 271 -16.09 0.57 4.89
CA ILE A 271 -15.88 2.01 4.68
C ILE A 271 -17.19 2.69 4.26
N ILE A 272 -18.00 2.07 3.40
CA ILE A 272 -19.30 2.62 2.99
C ILE A 272 -20.26 2.72 4.19
N VAL A 273 -20.36 1.69 5.02
CA VAL A 273 -21.21 1.68 6.21
C VAL A 273 -20.72 2.70 7.23
N PHE A 274 -19.42 2.71 7.51
CA PHE A 274 -18.76 3.66 8.39
C PHE A 274 -19.05 5.11 7.96
N TYR A 275 -18.91 5.42 6.68
CA TYR A 275 -19.22 6.74 6.14
C TYR A 275 -20.70 7.10 6.32
N LYS A 276 -21.63 6.21 5.95
CA LYS A 276 -23.08 6.47 6.11
C LYS A 276 -23.47 6.80 7.55
N VAL A 277 -22.87 6.09 8.51
CA VAL A 277 -23.17 6.27 9.93
C VAL A 277 -22.60 7.58 10.44
N ASN A 278 -21.31 7.86 10.15
CA ASN A 278 -20.69 9.07 10.65
C ASN A 278 -21.28 10.33 10.02
N LYS A 279 -21.77 10.25 8.77
CA LYS A 279 -22.53 11.32 8.13
C LYS A 279 -23.77 11.75 8.92
N LYS A 280 -24.45 10.84 9.63
CA LYS A 280 -25.60 11.18 10.50
C LYS A 280 -25.21 12.20 11.59
N TYR A 281 -23.98 12.09 12.08
CA TYR A 281 -23.46 12.91 13.16
C TYR A 281 -22.72 14.15 12.65
N GLU A 282 -22.64 14.37 11.33
CA GLU A 282 -22.13 15.61 10.75
C GLU A 282 -23.19 16.73 10.72
N ILE A 283 -24.47 16.42 10.99
CA ILE A 283 -25.63 17.27 10.64
C ILE A 283 -26.10 18.20 11.77
N SER A 284 -25.43 18.27 12.90
CA SER A 284 -25.78 19.25 13.96
C SER A 284 -24.56 20.02 14.42
N ASN A 285 -24.48 21.28 13.99
CA ASN A 285 -23.67 22.36 14.56
C ASN A 285 -22.20 22.08 14.87
N ASN A 286 -21.48 21.50 13.92
CA ASN A 286 -20.09 21.92 13.78
C ASN A 286 -20.08 23.30 13.09
N ASN A 287 -20.22 24.35 13.91
CA ASN A 287 -19.74 25.71 13.62
C ASN A 287 -18.22 25.67 13.43
N ILE A 288 -17.77 24.96 12.40
CA ILE A 288 -16.44 25.12 11.83
C ILE A 288 -16.62 26.29 10.89
N SER A 289 -15.92 27.39 11.18
CA SER A 289 -15.74 28.54 10.30
C SER A 289 -15.84 28.15 8.81
N LYS A 290 -16.99 28.41 8.18
CA LYS A 290 -17.05 28.42 6.72
C LYS A 290 -16.49 29.73 6.15
N ALA A 291 -16.14 30.70 7.00
CA ALA A 291 -15.71 32.05 6.61
C ALA A 291 -14.25 32.17 6.19
N GLY A 292 -13.42 31.13 6.34
CA GLY A 292 -12.06 31.11 5.80
C GLY A 292 -11.90 30.14 4.63
N ASP A 293 -11.29 30.61 3.54
CA ASP A 293 -10.84 29.75 2.42
C ASP A 293 -9.52 29.04 2.80
N PHE A 294 -9.61 28.13 3.77
CA PHE A 294 -8.50 27.33 4.29
C PHE A 294 -8.27 26.02 3.54
N TYR A 295 -9.16 25.65 2.62
CA TYR A 295 -8.98 24.49 1.75
C TYR A 295 -8.30 24.91 0.45
N ASP A 296 -7.33 24.12 0.01
CA ASP A 296 -6.77 24.17 -1.33
C ASP A 296 -6.68 22.74 -1.91
N TYR A 297 -6.16 22.58 -3.13
CA TYR A 297 -6.04 21.25 -3.75
C TYR A 297 -4.89 20.39 -3.20
N TYR A 298 -4.08 20.91 -2.27
CA TYR A 298 -3.13 20.15 -1.45
C TYR A 298 -3.73 19.74 -0.10
N GLY A 299 -4.93 20.22 0.23
CA GLY A 299 -5.71 19.87 1.41
C GLY A 299 -5.98 21.04 2.34
N TYR A 300 -6.52 20.75 3.53
CA TYR A 300 -6.88 21.74 4.54
C TYR A 300 -5.68 22.37 5.27
N ASN A 301 -5.67 23.69 5.43
CA ASN A 301 -4.61 24.43 6.10
C ASN A 301 -5.18 25.57 6.96
N ASN A 302 -5.66 25.23 8.16
CA ASN A 302 -6.13 26.21 9.13
C ASN A 302 -5.31 26.13 10.44
N PRO A 303 -4.51 27.15 10.76
CA PRO A 303 -3.72 27.17 12.00
C PRO A 303 -4.58 27.33 13.26
N TYR A 304 -5.79 27.86 13.14
CA TYR A 304 -6.73 28.05 14.25
C TYR A 304 -7.56 26.80 14.55
N ASP A 305 -7.52 25.82 13.66
CA ASP A 305 -8.20 24.54 13.84
C ASP A 305 -7.23 23.52 14.47
N ASN A 306 -7.55 23.09 15.69
CA ASN A 306 -6.73 22.15 16.45
C ASN A 306 -6.89 20.68 16.00
N ARG A 307 -7.75 20.41 15.01
CA ARG A 307 -7.98 19.08 14.46
C ARG A 307 -6.81 18.69 13.55
N ALA A 308 -6.37 17.43 13.63
CA ALA A 308 -5.30 16.91 12.77
C ALA A 308 -5.86 16.35 11.45
N MET A 309 -7.08 15.81 11.48
CA MET A 309 -7.83 15.31 10.34
C MET A 309 -9.17 16.03 10.26
N VAL A 310 -9.56 16.42 9.05
CA VAL A 310 -10.86 17.05 8.77
C VAL A 310 -11.50 16.39 7.55
N ASN A 311 -12.79 16.60 7.36
CA ASN A 311 -13.46 16.10 6.17
C ASN A 311 -12.93 16.79 4.91
N SER A 312 -12.75 16.00 3.85
CA SER A 312 -12.36 16.52 2.54
C SER A 312 -13.54 17.22 1.87
N LEU A 313 -13.27 18.35 1.22
CA LEU A 313 -14.25 19.03 0.36
C LEU A 313 -14.20 18.54 -1.10
N VAL A 314 -13.09 17.90 -1.50
CA VAL A 314 -12.95 17.32 -2.85
C VAL A 314 -13.55 15.91 -2.86
N SER A 315 -13.20 15.08 -1.88
CA SER A 315 -13.65 13.68 -1.79
C SER A 315 -14.74 13.54 -0.72
N SER A 316 -15.97 13.29 -1.14
CA SER A 316 -17.12 13.20 -0.23
C SER A 316 -17.02 12.11 0.85
N ALA A 317 -16.10 11.15 0.74
CA ALA A 317 -15.87 10.11 1.75
C ALA A 317 -14.43 10.14 2.31
N GLY A 318 -13.66 11.18 1.98
CA GLY A 318 -12.25 11.30 2.34
C GLY A 318 -12.01 12.20 3.55
N THR A 319 -10.87 11.99 4.21
CA THR A 319 -10.32 12.90 5.22
C THR A 319 -9.09 13.60 4.65
N GLU A 320 -8.82 14.81 5.11
CA GLU A 320 -7.64 15.61 4.78
C GLU A 320 -6.88 15.95 6.07
N VAL A 321 -5.56 15.92 5.98
CA VAL A 321 -4.69 16.32 7.09
C VAL A 321 -4.68 17.84 7.18
N ASN A 322 -4.94 18.39 8.37
CA ASN A 322 -4.81 19.82 8.61
C ASN A 322 -3.33 20.25 8.68
N ARG A 323 -2.84 20.86 7.60
CA ARG A 323 -1.45 21.29 7.46
C ARG A 323 -1.11 22.55 8.27
N GLY A 324 -2.12 23.23 8.82
CA GLY A 324 -1.95 24.45 9.62
C GLY A 324 -1.54 24.16 11.06
N ASN A 325 -1.94 23.00 11.59
CA ASN A 325 -1.68 22.56 12.96
C ASN A 325 -0.41 21.70 13.07
N ILE A 326 0.32 21.80 14.18
CA ILE A 326 1.48 20.99 14.55
C ILE A 326 1.25 19.48 14.32
N LYS A 327 0.12 18.93 14.79
CA LYS A 327 -0.16 17.49 14.64
C LYS A 327 -0.22 17.07 13.17
N GLY A 328 -0.95 17.83 12.35
CA GLY A 328 -1.07 17.53 10.92
C GLY A 328 0.20 17.83 10.13
N LYS A 329 0.99 18.84 10.52
CA LYS A 329 2.34 19.05 9.96
C LYS A 329 3.23 17.84 10.17
N MET A 330 3.20 17.25 11.36
CA MET A 330 3.98 16.05 11.67
C MET A 330 3.49 14.82 10.90
N ILE A 331 2.18 14.62 10.78
CA ILE A 331 1.60 13.56 9.93
C ILE A 331 2.06 13.72 8.48
N ASN A 332 1.95 14.93 7.91
CA ASN A 332 2.38 15.17 6.53
C ASN A 332 3.87 14.92 6.36
N LEU A 333 4.72 15.47 7.23
CA LEU A 333 6.17 15.27 7.18
C LEU A 333 6.53 13.78 7.21
N LEU A 334 6.00 13.03 8.18
CA LEU A 334 6.27 11.60 8.32
C LEU A 334 5.74 10.81 7.12
N SER A 335 4.55 11.13 6.62
CA SER A 335 3.98 10.46 5.45
C SER A 335 4.78 10.74 4.16
N SER A 336 5.27 11.97 3.98
CA SER A 336 6.15 12.33 2.87
C SER A 336 7.52 11.66 2.96
N LEU A 337 8.13 11.64 4.16
CA LEU A 337 9.40 10.94 4.38
C LEU A 337 9.26 9.44 4.12
N PHE A 338 8.18 8.82 4.60
CA PHE A 338 7.90 7.41 4.36
C PHE A 338 7.74 7.12 2.86
N LEU A 339 7.02 7.97 2.12
CA LEU A 339 6.88 7.85 0.68
C LEU A 339 8.25 7.97 -0.04
N ILE A 340 9.10 8.91 0.38
CA ILE A 340 10.45 9.07 -0.18
C ILE A 340 11.30 7.83 0.09
N VAL A 341 11.26 7.28 1.31
CA VAL A 341 11.99 6.05 1.67
C VAL A 341 11.52 4.87 0.83
N ILE A 342 10.21 4.72 0.59
CA ILE A 342 9.69 3.68 -0.31
C ILE A 342 10.19 3.89 -1.74
N LEU A 343 10.10 5.11 -2.27
CA LEU A 343 10.50 5.41 -3.64
C LEU A 343 12.01 5.20 -3.85
N VAL A 344 12.84 5.82 -3.02
CA VAL A 344 14.31 5.73 -3.13
C VAL A 344 14.79 4.33 -2.75
N GLY A 345 14.25 3.77 -1.66
CA GLY A 345 14.60 2.43 -1.20
C GLY A 345 14.23 1.36 -2.21
N SER A 346 13.09 1.48 -2.89
CA SER A 346 12.72 0.55 -3.97
C SER A 346 13.67 0.66 -5.17
N VAL A 347 14.11 1.87 -5.54
CA VAL A 347 15.09 2.05 -6.63
C VAL A 347 16.45 1.43 -6.27
N ILE A 348 16.94 1.68 -5.05
CA ILE A 348 18.20 1.08 -4.57
C ILE A 348 18.08 -0.44 -4.52
N PHE A 349 17.02 -0.96 -3.91
CA PHE A 349 16.78 -2.40 -3.82
C PHE A 349 16.69 -3.06 -5.20
N LEU A 350 15.97 -2.44 -6.16
CA LEU A 350 15.88 -2.95 -7.52
C LEU A 350 17.25 -2.94 -8.20
N HIS A 351 17.99 -1.83 -8.12
CA HIS A 351 19.34 -1.73 -8.67
C HIS A 351 20.25 -2.85 -8.13
N ASP A 352 20.31 -3.01 -6.81
CA ASP A 352 21.17 -3.99 -6.16
C ASP A 352 20.77 -5.44 -6.51
N THR A 353 19.50 -5.68 -6.79
CA THR A 353 19.03 -7.02 -7.16
C THR A 353 19.19 -7.29 -8.66
N ILE A 354 19.05 -6.28 -9.53
CA ILE A 354 19.22 -6.44 -10.98
C ILE A 354 20.69 -6.67 -11.35
N TYR A 355 21.58 -5.89 -10.75
CA TYR A 355 23.01 -5.90 -11.07
C TYR A 355 23.85 -6.77 -10.13
N ALA A 356 23.22 -7.63 -9.32
CA ALA A 356 23.92 -8.52 -8.42
C ALA A 356 24.82 -9.50 -9.19
N SER A 357 26.06 -9.68 -8.74
CA SER A 357 26.92 -10.80 -9.11
C SER A 357 26.86 -11.89 -8.06
N ILE A 358 27.11 -13.14 -8.49
CA ILE A 358 27.32 -14.25 -7.56
C ILE A 358 28.82 -14.29 -7.25
N ASP A 359 29.16 -13.99 -6.01
CA ASP A 359 30.54 -13.93 -5.55
C ASP A 359 30.92 -15.21 -4.78
N TYR A 360 32.12 -15.72 -5.05
CA TYR A 360 32.64 -16.94 -4.47
C TYR A 360 33.96 -16.70 -3.72
N THR A 361 33.95 -16.96 -2.41
CA THR A 361 35.14 -16.86 -1.55
C THR A 361 35.48 -18.23 -0.96
N ILE A 362 36.75 -18.65 -1.04
CA ILE A 362 37.23 -19.90 -0.44
C ILE A 362 38.34 -19.59 0.56
N GLU A 363 38.01 -19.68 1.85
CA GLU A 363 38.92 -19.43 2.98
C GLU A 363 38.67 -20.44 4.10
N ASP A 364 39.72 -20.89 4.80
CA ASP A 364 39.63 -21.79 5.95
C ASP A 364 38.78 -23.08 5.77
N ASN A 365 38.86 -23.70 4.59
CA ASN A 365 38.03 -24.85 4.17
C ASN A 365 36.53 -24.55 4.12
N LYS A 366 36.14 -23.29 3.94
CA LYS A 366 34.76 -22.88 3.70
C LYS A 366 34.64 -22.27 2.32
N LEU A 367 33.59 -22.64 1.60
CA LEU A 367 33.13 -21.96 0.40
C LEU A 367 31.96 -21.05 0.80
N GLU A 368 32.16 -19.75 0.64
CA GLU A 368 31.14 -18.73 0.79
C GLU A 368 30.62 -18.33 -0.59
N ILE A 369 29.30 -18.31 -0.73
CA ILE A 369 28.57 -17.93 -1.94
C ILE A 369 27.64 -16.78 -1.55
N GLU A 370 27.79 -15.63 -2.18
CA GLU A 370 27.00 -14.43 -1.86
C GLU A 370 26.38 -13.82 -3.11
N VAL A 371 25.09 -13.47 -3.03
CA VAL A 371 24.40 -12.70 -4.07
C VAL A 371 23.22 -11.94 -3.47
N SER A 372 23.23 -10.62 -3.57
CA SER A 372 22.17 -9.76 -3.02
C SER A 372 21.87 -10.10 -1.55
N THR A 373 20.68 -10.62 -1.24
CA THR A 373 20.27 -11.03 0.11
C THR A 373 20.42 -12.52 0.41
N PHE A 374 20.98 -13.31 -0.52
CA PHE A 374 21.09 -14.77 -0.40
C PHE A 374 22.55 -15.20 -0.26
N ASN A 375 22.90 -15.72 0.92
CA ASN A 375 24.28 -16.13 1.22
C ASN A 375 24.29 -17.58 1.72
N SER A 376 25.32 -18.33 1.36
CA SER A 376 25.56 -19.70 1.83
C SER A 376 27.01 -19.90 2.20
N THR A 377 27.24 -20.64 3.28
CA THR A 377 28.57 -21.10 3.68
C THR A 377 28.58 -22.63 3.70
N ILE A 378 29.47 -23.24 2.94
CA ILE A 378 29.63 -24.69 2.81
C ILE A 378 31.00 -25.06 3.39
N ASN A 379 31.02 -25.93 4.40
CA ASN A 379 32.27 -26.48 4.91
C ASN A 379 32.75 -27.59 3.98
N LEU A 380 33.90 -27.37 3.32
CA LEU A 380 34.45 -28.27 2.31
C LEU A 380 34.88 -29.62 2.90
N LYS A 381 35.12 -29.71 4.21
CA LYS A 381 35.43 -30.98 4.91
C LYS A 381 34.22 -31.85 5.19
N GLU A 382 33.01 -31.30 5.07
CA GLU A 382 31.75 -31.98 5.39
C GLU A 382 30.89 -32.17 4.13
N ILE A 383 31.54 -32.23 2.96
CA ILE A 383 30.89 -32.49 1.68
C ILE A 383 30.69 -34.00 1.52
N ASP A 384 29.45 -34.40 1.23
CA ASP A 384 29.04 -35.77 0.94
C ASP A 384 29.34 -36.14 -0.53
N SER A 385 29.14 -35.20 -1.45
CA SER A 385 29.45 -35.38 -2.89
C SER A 385 29.72 -34.05 -3.60
N LEU A 386 30.63 -34.06 -4.56
CA LEU A 386 30.94 -32.96 -5.47
C LEU A 386 30.83 -33.46 -6.92
N GLU A 387 29.96 -32.85 -7.72
CA GLU A 387 29.76 -33.22 -9.13
C GLU A 387 29.82 -31.98 -10.04
N PHE A 388 30.42 -32.14 -11.22
CA PHE A 388 30.30 -31.20 -12.32
C PHE A 388 29.24 -31.73 -13.29
N LYS A 389 28.27 -30.88 -13.65
CA LYS A 389 27.16 -31.23 -14.55
C LYS A 389 27.04 -30.22 -15.66
N GLU A 390 26.85 -30.69 -16.87
CA GLU A 390 26.37 -29.89 -17.98
C GLU A 390 24.86 -30.11 -18.13
N GLU A 391 24.13 -29.05 -18.48
CA GLU A 391 22.71 -29.09 -18.82
C GLU A 391 21.83 -29.69 -17.71
N ILE A 392 21.77 -29.00 -16.55
CA ILE A 392 20.78 -29.35 -15.53
C ILE A 392 19.37 -29.07 -16.08
N ASP A 393 18.51 -30.09 -15.98
CA ASP A 393 17.10 -29.96 -16.33
C ASP A 393 16.35 -29.08 -15.30
N PHE A 394 16.06 -27.85 -15.73
CA PHE A 394 15.22 -26.88 -14.99
C PHE A 394 13.75 -26.94 -15.42
N GLU A 395 13.32 -27.92 -16.22
CA GLU A 395 11.93 -28.09 -16.60
C GLU A 395 11.06 -28.30 -15.35
N ASN A 396 10.01 -27.50 -15.21
CA ASN A 396 9.12 -27.46 -14.04
C ASN A 396 9.81 -27.09 -12.72
N ALA A 397 11.01 -26.49 -12.76
CA ALA A 397 11.60 -25.90 -11.56
C ALA A 397 10.69 -24.79 -11.05
N TYR A 398 10.42 -24.78 -9.74
CA TYR A 398 9.69 -23.69 -9.11
C TYR A 398 10.47 -23.14 -7.92
N ARG A 399 10.38 -21.82 -7.79
CA ARG A 399 11.01 -21.07 -6.72
C ARG A 399 10.19 -21.19 -5.45
N ILE A 400 10.85 -21.50 -4.34
CA ILE A 400 10.24 -21.48 -3.00
C ILE A 400 10.46 -20.09 -2.39
N ILE A 401 11.72 -19.65 -2.28
CA ILE A 401 12.11 -18.31 -1.80
C ILE A 401 13.38 -17.92 -2.55
N GLY A 402 13.40 -16.79 -3.27
CA GLY A 402 14.57 -16.45 -4.07
C GLY A 402 14.39 -15.26 -5.00
N ASN A 403 15.48 -14.90 -5.68
CA ASN A 403 15.49 -14.04 -6.85
C ASN A 403 15.46 -14.92 -8.10
N ALA A 404 14.55 -14.61 -9.04
CA ALA A 404 14.53 -15.21 -10.38
C ALA A 404 14.64 -14.07 -11.39
N MET A 405 15.86 -13.58 -11.57
CA MET A 405 16.18 -12.54 -12.53
C MET A 405 16.41 -13.15 -13.90
N GLU A 406 16.51 -12.30 -14.92
CA GLU A 406 16.81 -12.77 -16.27
C GLU A 406 18.21 -13.39 -16.33
N ASN A 407 19.20 -12.71 -15.75
CA ASN A 407 20.60 -13.15 -15.81
C ASN A 407 20.94 -14.23 -14.80
N TYR A 408 20.25 -14.30 -13.67
CA TYR A 408 20.56 -15.25 -12.60
C TYR A 408 19.34 -15.65 -11.77
N SER A 409 19.46 -16.80 -11.12
CA SER A 409 18.51 -17.36 -10.15
C SER A 409 19.23 -17.69 -8.85
N ALA A 410 18.74 -17.16 -7.73
CA ALA A 410 19.36 -17.35 -6.42
C ALA A 410 18.32 -17.63 -5.32
N GLY A 411 18.58 -18.59 -4.45
CA GLY A 411 17.75 -18.91 -3.28
C GLY A 411 17.31 -20.37 -3.21
N SER A 412 16.19 -20.64 -2.56
CA SER A 412 15.61 -21.98 -2.42
C SER A 412 14.66 -22.31 -3.56
N TYR A 413 14.94 -23.41 -4.25
CA TYR A 413 14.17 -23.91 -5.40
C TYR A 413 13.82 -25.38 -5.22
N ASN A 414 12.79 -25.85 -5.93
CA ASN A 414 12.53 -27.27 -6.09
C ASN A 414 12.74 -27.65 -7.55
N LEU A 415 13.59 -28.65 -7.80
CA LEU A 415 13.86 -29.21 -9.12
C LEU A 415 13.40 -30.67 -9.13
N LYS A 416 12.83 -31.11 -10.25
CA LYS A 416 12.27 -32.45 -10.44
C LYS A 416 13.21 -33.58 -10.04
N ASN A 417 14.50 -33.47 -10.41
CA ASN A 417 15.50 -34.52 -10.19
C ASN A 417 16.34 -34.33 -8.92
N TYR A 418 16.29 -33.15 -8.30
CA TYR A 418 17.14 -32.82 -7.13
C TYR A 418 16.35 -32.53 -5.86
N GLY A 419 15.02 -32.41 -5.94
CA GLY A 419 14.18 -31.99 -4.82
C GLY A 419 14.46 -30.54 -4.44
N ASN A 420 14.47 -30.24 -3.14
CA ASN A 420 14.77 -28.90 -2.64
C ASN A 420 16.27 -28.62 -2.71
N VAL A 421 16.64 -27.55 -3.40
CA VAL A 421 18.03 -27.12 -3.58
C VAL A 421 18.21 -25.66 -3.18
N THR A 422 19.43 -25.31 -2.80
CA THR A 422 19.88 -23.91 -2.77
C THR A 422 20.58 -23.63 -4.11
N LEU A 423 19.99 -22.76 -4.91
CA LEU A 423 20.41 -22.42 -6.26
C LEU A 423 21.17 -21.09 -6.25
N TYR A 424 22.28 -21.01 -6.99
CA TYR A 424 23.02 -19.80 -7.32
C TYR A 424 23.51 -19.91 -8.78
N SER A 425 22.62 -19.71 -9.75
CA SER A 425 22.89 -20.01 -11.16
C SER A 425 22.70 -18.79 -12.04
N TYR A 426 23.71 -18.45 -12.84
CA TYR A 426 23.57 -17.67 -14.06
C TYR A 426 22.79 -18.49 -15.10
N ASN A 427 21.65 -17.95 -15.53
CA ASN A 427 20.64 -18.71 -16.28
C ASN A 427 21.06 -19.08 -17.71
N TYR A 428 22.10 -18.43 -18.26
CA TYR A 428 22.60 -18.63 -19.63
C TYR A 428 23.91 -19.43 -19.67
N VAL A 429 24.21 -20.18 -18.61
CA VAL A 429 25.44 -20.96 -18.46
C VAL A 429 25.05 -22.41 -18.19
N ASP A 430 25.46 -23.32 -19.09
CA ASP A 430 25.03 -24.72 -19.06
C ASP A 430 25.78 -25.54 -18.01
N SER A 431 27.04 -25.17 -17.72
CA SER A 431 27.87 -25.84 -16.73
C SER A 431 27.46 -25.46 -15.30
N HIS A 432 27.35 -26.46 -14.42
CA HIS A 432 26.94 -26.33 -13.03
C HIS A 432 27.78 -27.20 -12.10
N ILE A 433 27.99 -26.71 -10.88
CA ILE A 433 28.60 -27.44 -9.76
C ILE A 433 27.47 -27.86 -8.82
N VAL A 434 27.45 -29.14 -8.46
CA VAL A 434 26.50 -29.70 -7.51
C VAL A 434 27.24 -30.20 -6.28
N ILE A 435 26.93 -29.63 -5.11
CA ILE A 435 27.46 -30.06 -3.83
C ILE A 435 26.33 -30.59 -2.96
N LYS A 436 26.52 -31.78 -2.39
CA LYS A 436 25.70 -32.27 -1.26
C LYS A 436 26.51 -32.14 0.01
N ALA A 437 25.96 -31.46 1.00
CA ALA A 437 26.58 -31.32 2.31
C ALA A 437 25.49 -31.21 3.38
N LYS A 438 25.62 -31.98 4.47
CA LYS A 438 24.69 -31.95 5.62
C LYS A 438 23.21 -32.12 5.22
N GLY A 439 22.95 -32.99 4.24
CA GLY A 439 21.59 -33.24 3.74
C GLY A 439 20.97 -32.09 2.94
N LYS A 440 21.76 -31.10 2.52
CA LYS A 440 21.36 -30.04 1.58
C LYS A 440 22.06 -30.21 0.24
N THR A 441 21.36 -29.87 -0.83
CA THR A 441 21.90 -29.81 -2.20
C THR A 441 22.09 -28.36 -2.60
N TYR A 442 23.31 -28.01 -3.01
CA TYR A 442 23.68 -26.72 -3.56
C TYR A 442 23.96 -26.89 -5.05
N ILE A 443 23.38 -26.03 -5.89
CA ILE A 443 23.61 -26.01 -7.34
C ILE A 443 24.04 -24.60 -7.70
N PHE A 444 25.21 -24.44 -8.31
CA PHE A 444 25.73 -23.12 -8.61
C PHE A 444 26.70 -23.08 -9.79
N ASN A 445 26.89 -21.91 -10.39
CA ASN A 445 27.82 -21.70 -11.51
C ASN A 445 28.42 -20.29 -11.51
N GLU A 446 29.44 -20.08 -12.34
CA GLU A 446 29.99 -18.77 -12.65
C GLU A 446 29.35 -18.19 -13.92
N ASP A 447 29.65 -16.94 -14.24
CA ASP A 447 29.08 -16.23 -15.40
C ASP A 447 29.48 -16.82 -16.78
N THR A 448 30.38 -17.81 -16.81
CA THR A 448 30.78 -18.54 -18.02
C THR A 448 31.13 -20.00 -17.71
N ASN A 449 30.93 -20.91 -18.67
CA ASN A 449 31.28 -22.34 -18.52
C ASN A 449 32.74 -22.55 -18.09
N ASN A 450 33.70 -21.80 -18.67
CA ASN A 450 35.13 -21.89 -18.35
C ASN A 450 35.43 -21.44 -16.91
N LYS A 451 34.80 -20.36 -16.43
CA LYS A 451 34.97 -19.95 -15.02
C LYS A 451 34.34 -20.97 -14.08
N THR A 452 33.20 -21.56 -14.44
CA THR A 452 32.57 -22.63 -13.65
C THR A 452 33.50 -23.84 -13.52
N GLU A 453 34.12 -24.27 -14.62
CA GLU A 453 35.11 -25.35 -14.62
C GLU A 453 36.34 -25.01 -13.76
N LYS A 454 36.85 -23.78 -13.84
CA LYS A 454 37.95 -23.31 -12.98
C LYS A 454 37.57 -23.32 -11.51
N LEU A 455 36.36 -22.87 -11.16
CA LEU A 455 35.85 -22.88 -9.80
C LEU A 455 35.71 -24.32 -9.28
N PHE A 456 35.16 -25.24 -10.07
CA PHE A 456 35.09 -26.66 -9.75
C PHE A 456 36.47 -27.23 -9.43
N ASN A 457 37.43 -27.04 -10.33
CA ASN A 457 38.81 -27.51 -10.16
C ASN A 457 39.49 -26.90 -8.92
N LYS A 458 39.17 -25.65 -8.58
CA LYS A 458 39.66 -25.00 -7.36
C LYS A 458 39.08 -25.68 -6.12
N ILE A 459 37.78 -25.94 -6.08
CA ILE A 459 37.11 -26.62 -4.95
C ILE A 459 37.65 -28.05 -4.77
N THR A 460 37.79 -28.82 -5.85
CA THR A 460 38.33 -30.20 -5.81
C THR A 460 39.69 -30.26 -5.14
N LYS A 461 40.60 -29.34 -5.48
CA LYS A 461 41.94 -29.24 -4.86
C LYS A 461 41.93 -28.96 -3.36
N TYR A 462 40.86 -28.37 -2.82
CA TYR A 462 40.69 -28.15 -1.39
C TYR A 462 40.12 -29.37 -0.67
N ILE A 463 39.33 -30.20 -1.35
CA ILE A 463 38.77 -31.43 -0.79
C ILE A 463 39.83 -32.55 -0.76
N ASP A 464 40.71 -32.61 -1.76
CA ASP A 464 41.78 -33.61 -1.86
C ASP A 464 42.99 -33.35 -0.93
N LYS A 465 43.00 -32.24 -0.18
CA LYS A 465 44.03 -31.87 0.79
C LYS A 465 43.60 -32.21 2.22
#